data_AF-A0A8S3I145-F1
#
_entry.id   AF-A0A8S3I145-F1
#
_cell.length_a   1.000
_cell.length_b   1.000
_cell.length_c   1.000
_cell.angle_alpha   90.00
_cell.angle_beta   90.00
_cell.angle_gamma   90.00
#
_symmetry.space_group_name_H-M   'P 1'
#
loop_
_entity.id
_entity.type
_entity.pdbx_description
1 polymer ?
#
loop_
_entity_poly.entity_id
_entity_poly.type
_entity_poly.pdbx_seq_one_letter_code
_entity_poly.pdbx_strand_id
1 'polypeptide(L)'
;TPGDISIVVEKLLRVFMQILLVIRVKEHDLAISFATGIIAILRTMDDENYIEFLRQMDDISLHDFFLDAFGLIKDLVTIPIFSNDWSEMLLLQNSIFVRAMNKFVSRLVEDLNHFNEQSVELWQLYFECIVQFIIQPCLQLESFTANKRKRILSRYKDLRIEASNDFKTMWFCLRKFKMIDSTDL
;
A
#
# COMPACT_ATOMS: atom_id res chain seq x y z
N THR A 1 8.26 4.94 -22.91
CA THR A 1 9.37 3.97 -22.91
C THR A 1 9.75 3.66 -21.47
N PRO A 2 10.49 2.59 -21.15
CA PRO A 2 10.89 2.26 -19.77
C PRO A 2 11.56 3.42 -19.03
N GLY A 3 12.39 4.22 -19.73
CA GLY A 3 13.01 5.41 -19.15
C GLY A 3 12.03 6.54 -18.80
N ASP A 4 10.93 6.68 -19.53
CA ASP A 4 9.90 7.69 -19.22
C ASP A 4 9.15 7.35 -17.91
N ILE A 5 8.99 6.06 -17.61
CA ILE A 5 8.32 5.60 -16.38
C ILE A 5 9.19 5.96 -15.18
N SER A 6 10.49 5.65 -15.20
CA SER A 6 11.41 5.99 -14.10
C SER A 6 11.38 7.50 -13.80
N ILE A 7 11.45 8.35 -14.83
CA ILE A 7 11.39 9.81 -14.65
C ILE A 7 10.09 10.25 -13.98
N VAL A 8 8.95 9.67 -14.38
CA VAL A 8 7.64 9.99 -13.80
C VAL A 8 7.57 9.57 -12.33
N VAL A 9 8.02 8.35 -12.02
CA VAL A 9 8.01 7.82 -10.66
C VAL A 9 8.86 8.69 -9.73
N GLU A 10 10.12 8.93 -10.12
CA GLU A 10 11.09 9.70 -9.34
C GLU A 10 10.61 11.12 -9.05
N LYS A 11 10.02 11.79 -10.05
CA LYS A 11 9.62 13.19 -9.93
C LYS A 11 8.26 13.38 -9.29
N LEU A 12 7.31 12.46 -9.47
CA LEU A 12 5.91 12.71 -9.15
C LEU A 12 5.38 11.86 -8.00
N LEU A 13 5.86 10.63 -7.78
CA LEU A 13 5.21 9.73 -6.81
C LEU A 13 5.22 10.31 -5.39
N ARG A 14 6.40 10.69 -4.90
CA ARG A 14 6.55 11.28 -3.55
C ARG A 14 5.84 12.63 -3.44
N VAL A 15 5.93 13.46 -4.49
CA VAL A 15 5.27 14.77 -4.52
C VAL A 15 3.75 14.62 -4.43
N PHE A 16 3.17 13.68 -5.18
CA PHE A 16 1.72 13.46 -5.16
C PHE A 16 1.27 12.89 -3.82
N MET A 17 2.03 11.97 -3.23
CA MET A 17 1.76 11.43 -1.89
C MET A 17 1.76 12.55 -0.84
N GLN A 18 2.80 13.39 -0.83
CA GLN A 18 2.92 14.51 0.10
C GLN A 18 1.80 15.54 -0.07
N ILE A 19 1.46 15.90 -1.30
CA ILE A 19 0.33 16.81 -1.55
C ILE A 19 -0.96 16.21 -1.01
N LEU A 20 -1.23 14.93 -1.28
CA LEU A 20 -2.45 14.26 -0.83
C LEU A 20 -2.54 14.18 0.71
N LEU A 21 -1.42 13.94 1.39
CA LEU A 21 -1.31 13.98 2.86
C LEU A 21 -1.59 15.38 3.44
N VAL A 22 -1.19 16.45 2.74
CA VAL A 22 -1.39 17.85 3.17
C VAL A 22 -2.83 18.32 2.94
N ILE A 23 -3.36 18.16 1.72
CA ILE A 23 -4.70 18.67 1.39
C ILE A 23 -5.80 17.87 2.11
N ARG A 24 -5.53 16.59 2.41
CA ARG A 24 -6.50 15.65 3.00
C ARG A 24 -7.82 15.65 2.21
N VAL A 25 -8.92 15.22 2.85
CA VAL A 25 -10.27 15.21 2.27
C VAL A 25 -10.92 16.60 2.21
N LYS A 26 -10.20 17.69 2.53
CA LYS A 26 -10.78 19.05 2.55
C LYS A 26 -11.09 19.57 1.15
N GLU A 27 -10.29 19.17 0.15
CA GLU A 27 -10.47 19.51 -1.26
C GLU A 27 -10.69 18.24 -2.07
N HIS A 28 -11.91 17.71 -1.98
CA HIS A 28 -12.26 16.36 -2.46
C HIS A 28 -11.85 16.10 -3.92
N ASP A 29 -12.12 17.03 -4.85
CA ASP A 29 -11.83 16.83 -6.27
C ASP A 29 -10.32 16.83 -6.59
N LEU A 30 -9.56 17.68 -5.90
CA LEU A 30 -8.11 17.70 -6.02
C LEU A 30 -7.50 16.45 -5.40
N ALA A 31 -8.01 16.04 -4.24
CA ALA A 31 -7.58 14.81 -3.58
C ALA A 31 -7.83 13.57 -4.46
N ILE A 32 -8.97 13.48 -5.15
CA ILE A 32 -9.23 12.42 -6.15
C ILE A 32 -8.20 12.46 -7.28
N SER A 33 -7.85 13.65 -7.77
CA SER A 33 -6.90 13.82 -8.87
C SER A 33 -5.50 13.34 -8.47
N PHE A 34 -5.03 13.64 -7.26
CA PHE A 34 -3.76 13.13 -6.76
C PHE A 34 -3.81 11.62 -6.46
N ALA A 35 -4.89 11.13 -5.86
CA ALA A 35 -5.06 9.69 -5.59
C ALA A 35 -5.05 8.88 -6.89
N THR A 36 -5.79 9.33 -7.92
CA THR A 36 -5.77 8.69 -9.25
C THR A 36 -4.39 8.74 -9.90
N GLY A 37 -3.66 9.85 -9.77
CA GLY A 37 -2.28 9.98 -10.22
C GLY A 37 -1.34 8.98 -9.56
N ILE A 38 -1.40 8.85 -8.23
CA ILE A 38 -0.60 7.87 -7.47
C ILE A 38 -0.95 6.44 -7.91
N ILE A 39 -2.24 6.12 -8.00
CA ILE A 39 -2.72 4.80 -8.46
C ILE A 39 -2.21 4.50 -9.88
N ALA A 40 -2.23 5.50 -10.78
CA ALA A 40 -1.73 5.34 -12.14
C ALA A 40 -0.22 5.07 -12.17
N ILE A 41 0.58 5.83 -11.41
CA ILE A 41 2.02 5.65 -11.32
C ILE A 41 2.35 4.24 -10.78
N LEU A 42 1.79 3.88 -9.61
CA LEU A 42 2.01 2.57 -8.99
C LEU A 42 1.56 1.40 -9.87
N ARG A 43 0.52 1.60 -10.69
CA ARG A 43 0.06 0.60 -11.66
C ARG A 43 1.05 0.41 -12.80
N THR A 44 1.66 1.49 -13.29
CA THR A 44 2.60 1.46 -14.42
C THR A 44 3.98 0.89 -14.07
N MET A 45 4.37 0.96 -12.79
CA MET A 45 5.63 0.39 -12.33
C MET A 45 5.61 -1.14 -12.40
N ASP A 46 6.66 -1.70 -13.03
CA ASP A 46 7.02 -3.10 -12.91
C ASP A 46 8.02 -3.33 -11.76
N ASP A 47 8.45 -4.58 -11.58
CA ASP A 47 9.34 -4.99 -10.49
C ASP A 47 10.66 -4.23 -10.50
N GLU A 48 11.26 -4.01 -11.68
CA GLU A 48 12.51 -3.28 -11.81
C GLU A 48 12.32 -1.79 -11.50
N ASN A 49 11.19 -1.20 -11.89
CA ASN A 49 10.88 0.19 -11.53
C ASN A 49 10.76 0.38 -10.01
N TYR A 50 10.15 -0.56 -9.28
CA TYR A 50 10.10 -0.49 -7.82
C TYR A 50 11.49 -0.61 -7.19
N ILE A 51 12.30 -1.57 -7.65
CA ILE A 51 13.66 -1.79 -7.12
C ILE A 51 14.51 -0.54 -7.34
N GLU A 52 14.52 -0.01 -8.56
CA GLU A 52 15.36 1.13 -8.90
C GLU A 52 14.92 2.40 -8.16
N PHE A 53 13.62 2.67 -8.10
CA PHE A 53 13.09 3.82 -7.37
C PHE A 53 13.46 3.80 -5.88
N LEU A 54 13.32 2.65 -5.22
CA LEU A 54 13.60 2.53 -3.78
C LEU A 54 15.10 2.56 -3.49
N ARG A 55 15.95 2.02 -4.39
CA ARG A 55 17.42 1.99 -4.21
C ARG A 55 18.06 3.38 -4.26
N GLN A 56 17.40 4.35 -4.90
CA GLN A 56 17.90 5.72 -5.01
C GLN A 56 17.82 6.52 -3.69
N MET A 57 17.05 6.05 -2.71
CA MET A 57 16.86 6.72 -1.43
C MET A 57 17.91 6.29 -0.41
N ASP A 58 18.36 7.22 0.43
CA ASP A 58 19.10 6.89 1.65
C ASP A 58 18.16 6.36 2.74
N ASP A 59 18.73 5.79 3.81
CA ASP A 59 17.95 5.13 4.88
C ASP A 59 16.89 6.05 5.50
N ILE A 60 17.21 7.34 5.67
CA ILE A 60 16.29 8.34 6.25
C ILE A 60 15.15 8.63 5.28
N SER A 61 15.45 8.94 4.01
CA SER A 61 14.43 9.24 3.02
C SER A 61 13.55 8.03 2.72
N LEU A 62 14.12 6.83 2.77
CA LEU A 62 13.42 5.56 2.58
C LEU A 62 12.46 5.29 3.74
N HIS A 63 12.91 5.51 4.98
CA HIS A 63 12.07 5.41 6.17
C HIS A 63 10.89 6.39 6.12
N ASP A 64 11.14 7.67 5.85
CA ASP A 64 10.10 8.70 5.67
C ASP A 64 9.12 8.32 4.55
N PHE A 65 9.64 7.82 3.43
CA PHE A 65 8.80 7.37 2.32
C PHE A 65 7.86 6.23 2.72
N PHE A 66 8.35 5.25 3.49
CA PHE A 66 7.51 4.15 3.95
C PHE A 66 6.45 4.60 4.95
N LEU A 67 6.77 5.53 5.85
CA LEU A 67 5.78 6.15 6.74
C LEU A 67 4.68 6.84 5.93
N ASP A 68 5.05 7.69 4.98
CA ASP A 68 4.12 8.39 4.10
C ASP A 68 3.27 7.42 3.28
N ALA A 69 3.89 6.39 2.69
CA ALA A 69 3.22 5.43 1.82
C ALA A 69 2.23 4.55 2.58
N PHE A 70 2.64 3.93 3.70
CA PHE A 70 1.74 3.10 4.50
C PHE A 70 0.66 3.93 5.18
N GLY A 71 1.00 5.12 5.70
CA GLY A 71 0.03 6.05 6.27
C GLY A 71 -1.04 6.45 5.26
N LEU A 72 -0.62 6.85 4.05
CA LEU A 72 -1.54 7.23 2.99
C LEU A 72 -2.43 6.07 2.55
N ILE A 73 -1.88 4.88 2.34
CA ILE A 73 -2.67 3.70 1.96
C ILE A 73 -3.68 3.38 3.07
N LYS A 74 -3.25 3.38 4.35
CA LYS A 74 -4.12 3.17 5.51
C LYS A 74 -5.30 4.16 5.50
N ASP A 75 -5.02 5.44 5.31
CA ASP A 75 -6.04 6.48 5.29
C ASP A 75 -7.04 6.26 4.14
N LEU A 76 -6.56 5.95 2.93
CA LEU A 76 -7.39 5.75 1.74
C LEU A 76 -8.25 4.48 1.78
N VAL A 77 -7.83 3.42 2.49
CA VAL A 77 -8.64 2.21 2.67
C VAL A 77 -9.61 2.33 3.85
N THR A 78 -9.26 3.15 4.84
CA THR A 78 -10.13 3.43 6.00
C THR A 78 -11.26 4.38 5.62
N ILE A 79 -10.93 5.44 4.87
CA ILE A 79 -11.88 6.45 4.39
C ILE A 79 -11.73 6.53 2.86
N PRO A 80 -12.50 5.74 2.10
CA PRO A 80 -12.40 5.72 0.65
C PRO A 80 -12.66 7.09 0.03
N ILE A 81 -11.73 7.53 -0.82
CA ILE A 81 -11.86 8.78 -1.56
C ILE A 81 -12.80 8.66 -2.77
N PHE A 82 -12.97 7.44 -3.29
CA PHE A 82 -13.95 7.14 -4.32
C PHE A 82 -15.27 6.72 -3.68
N SER A 83 -16.39 7.08 -4.32
CA SER A 83 -17.72 6.62 -3.90
C SER A 83 -17.80 5.09 -3.85
N ASN A 84 -18.57 4.56 -2.89
CA ASN A 84 -18.84 3.12 -2.76
C ASN A 84 -19.50 2.52 -4.01
N ASP A 85 -20.20 3.34 -4.81
CA ASP A 85 -20.78 2.91 -6.08
C ASP A 85 -19.72 2.60 -7.15
N TRP A 86 -18.51 3.18 -7.00
CA TRP A 86 -17.38 2.99 -7.90
C TRP A 86 -16.59 1.74 -7.54
N SER A 87 -17.31 0.64 -7.29
CA SER A 87 -16.73 -0.61 -6.78
C SER A 87 -15.61 -1.21 -7.66
N GLU A 88 -15.67 -1.06 -8.98
CA GLU A 88 -14.57 -1.50 -9.86
C GLU A 88 -13.30 -0.63 -9.66
N MET A 89 -13.45 0.67 -9.40
CA MET A 89 -12.31 1.55 -9.10
C MET A 89 -11.70 1.22 -7.74
N LEU A 90 -12.54 1.01 -6.72
CA LEU A 90 -12.09 0.59 -5.39
C LEU A 90 -11.34 -0.76 -5.43
N LEU A 91 -11.85 -1.74 -6.19
CA LEU A 91 -11.17 -3.03 -6.37
C LEU A 91 -9.85 -2.90 -7.15
N LEU A 92 -9.83 -2.08 -8.20
CA LEU A 92 -8.61 -1.79 -8.95
C LEU A 92 -7.55 -1.13 -8.04
N GLN A 93 -7.94 -0.08 -7.31
CA GLN A 93 -7.09 0.59 -6.33
C GLN A 93 -6.52 -0.42 -5.33
N ASN A 94 -7.38 -1.24 -4.71
CA ASN A 94 -6.95 -2.21 -3.71
C ASN A 94 -6.00 -3.26 -4.28
N SER A 95 -6.20 -3.72 -5.51
CA SER A 95 -5.27 -4.64 -6.18
C SER A 95 -3.90 -4.02 -6.44
N ILE A 96 -3.84 -2.70 -6.67
CA ILE A 96 -2.59 -1.97 -6.87
C ILE A 96 -1.92 -1.71 -5.52
N PHE A 97 -2.69 -1.35 -4.49
CA PHE A 97 -2.17 -1.08 -3.15
C PHE A 97 -1.59 -2.33 -2.49
N VAL A 98 -2.25 -3.49 -2.55
CA VAL A 98 -1.67 -4.73 -1.98
C VAL A 98 -0.35 -5.09 -2.66
N ARG A 99 -0.29 -4.97 -3.99
CA ARG A 99 0.94 -5.18 -4.76
C ARG A 99 2.04 -4.19 -4.37
N ALA A 100 1.71 -2.91 -4.26
CA ALA A 100 2.67 -1.87 -3.88
C ALA A 100 3.20 -2.09 -2.46
N MET A 101 2.33 -2.39 -1.49
CA MET A 101 2.72 -2.75 -0.13
C MET A 101 3.67 -3.94 -0.12
N ASN A 102 3.38 -5.00 -0.89
CA ASN A 102 4.25 -6.16 -0.99
C ASN A 102 5.66 -5.80 -1.52
N LYS A 103 5.76 -4.91 -2.52
CA LYS A 103 7.04 -4.41 -3.04
C LYS A 103 7.81 -3.57 -2.03
N PHE A 104 7.13 -2.67 -1.32
CA PHE A 104 7.72 -1.84 -0.28
C PHE A 104 8.26 -2.68 0.89
N VAL A 105 7.46 -3.63 1.35
CA VAL A 105 7.84 -4.54 2.43
C VAL A 105 8.98 -5.46 2.04
N SER A 106 9.01 -5.95 0.80
CA SER A 106 10.14 -6.77 0.32
C SER A 106 11.45 -6.01 0.45
N ARG A 107 11.47 -4.71 0.11
CA ARG A 107 12.62 -3.84 0.33
C ARG A 107 12.92 -3.64 1.82
N LEU A 108 11.89 -3.41 2.64
CA LEU A 108 12.03 -3.28 4.09
C LEU A 108 12.63 -4.54 4.75
N VAL A 109 12.33 -5.72 4.20
CA VAL A 109 12.86 -7.00 4.69
C VAL A 109 14.35 -7.17 4.33
N GLU A 110 14.79 -6.71 3.16
CA GLU A 110 16.20 -6.78 2.74
C GLU A 110 17.12 -6.03 3.71
N ASP A 111 16.63 -4.91 4.25
CA ASP A 111 17.39 -4.04 5.14
C ASP A 111 17.22 -4.41 6.64
N LEU A 112 16.60 -5.55 6.98
CA LEU A 112 16.37 -6.02 8.38
C LEU A 112 17.63 -6.08 9.26
N ASN A 113 18.81 -6.26 8.67
CA ASN A 113 20.06 -6.27 9.42
C ASN A 113 20.50 -4.87 9.90
N HIS A 114 19.93 -3.80 9.34
CA HIS A 114 20.23 -2.40 9.69
C HIS A 114 19.10 -1.74 10.50
N PHE A 115 17.98 -2.43 10.71
CA PHE A 115 16.84 -1.87 11.41
C PHE A 115 17.05 -1.82 12.93
N ASN A 116 16.83 -0.63 13.50
CA ASN A 116 16.93 -0.28 14.91
C ASN A 116 15.51 -0.06 15.51
N GLU A 117 15.42 0.51 16.70
CA GLU A 117 14.13 0.87 17.34
C GLU A 117 13.22 1.76 16.48
N GLN A 118 13.77 2.54 15.54
CA GLN A 118 13.00 3.40 14.61
C GLN A 118 12.23 2.58 13.57
N SER A 119 12.52 1.29 13.42
CA SER A 119 11.77 0.38 12.55
C SER A 119 10.42 -0.05 13.13
N VAL A 120 10.28 0.02 14.45
CA VAL A 120 9.11 -0.52 15.15
C VAL A 120 7.84 0.21 14.73
N GLU A 121 7.89 1.54 14.63
CA GLU A 121 6.75 2.34 14.17
C GLU A 121 6.34 2.02 12.73
N LEU A 122 7.32 1.75 11.83
CA LEU A 122 7.04 1.36 10.45
C LEU A 122 6.32 0.02 10.38
N TRP A 123 6.77 -0.97 11.16
CA TRP A 123 6.14 -2.28 11.20
C TRP A 123 4.75 -2.22 11.82
N GLN A 124 4.57 -1.45 12.90
CA GLN A 124 3.25 -1.19 13.49
C GLN A 124 2.31 -0.55 12.47
N LEU A 125 2.76 0.51 11.79
CA LEU A 125 1.97 1.21 10.78
C LEU A 125 1.60 0.29 9.61
N TYR A 126 2.52 -0.55 9.15
CA TYR A 126 2.26 -1.55 8.12
C TYR A 126 1.19 -2.57 8.56
N PHE A 127 1.29 -3.12 9.78
CA PHE A 127 0.30 -4.07 10.26
C PHE A 127 -1.08 -3.43 10.44
N GLU A 128 -1.14 -2.23 10.99
CA GLU A 128 -2.39 -1.46 11.03
C GLU A 128 -2.98 -1.25 9.64
N CYS A 129 -2.14 -0.86 8.68
CA CYS A 129 -2.54 -0.66 7.28
C CYS A 129 -3.14 -1.93 6.67
N ILE A 130 -2.50 -3.09 6.85
CA ILE A 130 -3.03 -4.36 6.36
C ILE A 130 -4.33 -4.75 7.06
N VAL A 131 -4.45 -4.53 8.37
CA VAL A 131 -5.70 -4.82 9.09
C VAL A 131 -6.84 -3.97 8.53
N GLN A 132 -6.63 -2.66 8.37
CA GLN A 132 -7.63 -1.76 7.76
C GLN A 132 -7.96 -2.19 6.33
N PHE A 133 -6.95 -2.59 5.55
CA PHE A 133 -7.15 -3.11 4.19
C PHE A 133 -8.04 -4.37 4.17
N ILE A 134 -7.82 -5.33 5.07
CA ILE A 134 -8.56 -6.60 5.09
C ILE A 134 -10.02 -6.40 5.50
N ILE A 135 -10.27 -5.55 6.49
CA ILE A 135 -11.62 -5.37 7.07
C ILE A 135 -12.51 -4.42 6.26
N GLN A 136 -11.98 -3.74 5.24
CA GLN A 136 -12.74 -2.74 4.51
C GLN A 136 -14.01 -3.33 3.86
N PRO A 137 -15.17 -2.62 3.89
CA PRO A 137 -16.43 -3.16 3.41
C PRO A 137 -16.43 -3.62 1.95
N CYS A 138 -15.69 -2.92 1.07
CA CYS A 138 -15.67 -3.22 -0.36
C CYS A 138 -14.98 -4.55 -0.72
N LEU A 139 -14.25 -5.16 0.23
CA LEU A 139 -13.62 -6.47 0.09
C LEU A 139 -14.39 -7.61 0.77
N GLN A 140 -15.48 -7.32 1.50
CA GLN A 140 -16.30 -8.34 2.16
C GLN A 140 -17.22 -9.03 1.14
N LEU A 141 -16.67 -9.98 0.39
CA LEU A 141 -17.33 -10.62 -0.76
C LEU A 141 -18.64 -11.33 -0.44
N GLU A 142 -18.83 -11.75 0.80
CA GLU A 142 -20.05 -12.35 1.35
C GLU A 142 -21.24 -11.39 1.37
N SER A 143 -21.00 -10.08 1.38
CA SER A 143 -22.04 -9.05 1.30
C SER A 143 -22.57 -8.82 -0.13
N PHE A 144 -21.88 -9.37 -1.14
CA PHE A 144 -22.23 -9.17 -2.55
C PHE A 144 -23.08 -10.30 -3.12
N THR A 145 -23.83 -9.99 -4.19
CA THR A 145 -24.56 -11.00 -4.97
C THR A 145 -23.61 -12.05 -5.54
N ALA A 146 -24.10 -13.27 -5.75
CA ALA A 146 -23.29 -14.38 -6.28
C ALA A 146 -22.61 -14.03 -7.62
N ASN A 147 -23.29 -13.30 -8.50
CA ASN A 147 -22.75 -12.85 -9.78
C ASN A 147 -21.62 -11.82 -9.61
N LYS A 148 -21.81 -10.81 -8.76
CA LYS A 148 -20.78 -9.80 -8.47
C LYS A 148 -19.55 -10.47 -7.85
N ARG A 149 -19.75 -11.32 -6.83
CA ARG A 149 -18.67 -12.10 -6.19
C ARG A 149 -17.89 -12.95 -7.20
N LYS A 150 -18.57 -13.70 -8.07
CA LYS A 150 -17.92 -14.53 -9.11
C LYS A 150 -17.06 -13.68 -10.05
N ARG A 151 -17.57 -12.51 -10.48
CA ARG A 151 -16.82 -11.58 -11.34
C ARG A 151 -15.57 -11.05 -10.64
N ILE A 152 -15.69 -10.60 -9.39
CA ILE A 152 -14.56 -10.10 -8.60
C ILE A 152 -13.49 -11.19 -8.46
N LEU A 153 -13.86 -12.39 -8.00
CA LEU A 153 -12.92 -13.50 -7.84
C LEU A 153 -12.24 -13.92 -9.15
N SER A 154 -12.94 -13.81 -10.29
CA SER A 154 -12.33 -14.12 -11.59
C SER A 154 -11.25 -13.12 -11.99
N ARG A 155 -11.42 -11.84 -11.65
CA ARG A 155 -10.57 -10.73 -12.09
C ARG A 155 -9.47 -10.37 -11.10
N TYR A 156 -9.80 -10.29 -9.81
CA TYR A 156 -8.94 -9.78 -8.75
C TYR A 156 -8.56 -10.84 -7.71
N LYS A 157 -9.12 -12.07 -7.81
CA LYS A 157 -9.05 -13.08 -6.73
C LYS A 157 -9.67 -12.53 -5.43
N ASP A 158 -9.39 -13.16 -4.30
CA ASP A 158 -9.76 -12.61 -2.99
C ASP A 158 -8.54 -11.87 -2.42
N LEU A 159 -8.56 -10.54 -2.55
CA LEU A 159 -7.47 -9.67 -2.10
C LEU A 159 -7.25 -9.73 -0.58
N ARG A 160 -8.27 -10.12 0.20
CA ARG A 160 -8.10 -10.31 1.66
C ARG A 160 -7.18 -11.49 1.95
N ILE A 161 -7.24 -12.55 1.14
CA ILE A 161 -6.38 -13.73 1.31
C ILE A 161 -4.93 -13.35 1.00
N GLU A 162 -4.69 -12.60 -0.07
CA GLU A 162 -3.36 -12.10 -0.42
C GLU A 162 -2.77 -11.24 0.71
N ALA A 163 -3.49 -10.21 1.15
CA ALA A 163 -3.05 -9.36 2.26
C ALA A 163 -2.88 -10.14 3.58
N SER A 164 -3.73 -11.13 3.87
CA SER A 164 -3.60 -11.96 5.08
C SER A 164 -2.36 -12.86 5.05
N ASN A 165 -1.98 -13.34 3.86
CA ASN A 165 -0.75 -14.11 3.69
C ASN A 165 0.48 -13.23 3.88
N ASP A 166 0.46 -11.99 3.37
CA ASP A 166 1.53 -11.02 3.56
C ASP A 166 1.68 -10.63 5.03
N PHE A 167 0.57 -10.35 5.73
CA PHE A 167 0.55 -10.15 7.19
C PHE A 167 1.24 -11.29 7.91
N LYS A 168 0.82 -12.53 7.64
CA LYS A 168 1.32 -13.72 8.30
C LYS A 168 2.81 -13.92 8.04
N THR A 169 3.24 -13.75 6.79
CA THR A 169 4.63 -13.91 6.38
C THR A 169 5.52 -12.92 7.12
N MET A 170 5.11 -11.65 7.18
CA MET A 170 5.86 -10.62 7.88
C MET A 170 5.88 -10.85 9.39
N TRP A 171 4.73 -11.16 9.99
CA TRP A 171 4.66 -11.47 11.42
C TRP A 171 5.68 -12.54 11.85
N PHE A 172 5.76 -13.65 11.09
CA PHE A 172 6.76 -14.68 11.37
C PHE A 172 8.19 -14.26 11.06
N CYS A 173 8.40 -13.44 10.03
CA CYS A 173 9.72 -12.89 9.70
C CYS A 173 10.24 -12.05 10.88
N LEU A 174 9.48 -11.08 11.37
CA LEU A 174 9.90 -10.15 12.42
C LEU A 174 10.09 -10.84 13.77
N ARG A 175 9.28 -11.86 14.08
CA ARG A 175 9.49 -12.71 15.26
C ARG A 175 10.81 -13.45 15.21
N LYS A 176 11.24 -13.92 14.03
CA LYS A 176 12.56 -14.56 13.86
C LYS A 176 13.70 -13.58 14.15
N PHE A 177 13.50 -12.30 13.86
CA PHE A 177 14.44 -11.21 14.17
C PHE A 177 14.23 -10.58 15.57
N LYS A 178 13.31 -11.11 16.39
CA LYS A 178 12.97 -10.62 17.75
C LYS A 178 12.55 -9.15 17.80
N MET A 179 11.93 -8.64 16.73
CA MET A 179 11.47 -7.25 16.69
C MET A 179 10.03 -7.07 17.19
N ILE A 180 9.29 -8.17 17.35
CA ILE A 180 7.91 -8.17 17.85
C ILE A 180 7.72 -9.40 18.74
N ASP A 181 7.06 -9.23 19.88
CA ASP A 181 6.68 -10.27 20.83
C ASP A 181 5.17 -10.50 20.87
N SER A 182 4.75 -11.62 21.47
CA SER A 182 3.33 -12.01 21.57
C SER A 182 2.46 -11.06 22.41
N THR A 183 3.07 -10.05 23.03
CA THR A 183 2.41 -9.04 23.88
C THR A 183 2.10 -7.73 23.14
N ASP A 184 2.54 -7.58 21.89
CA ASP A 184 2.47 -6.31 21.15
C ASP A 184 1.15 -6.12 20.35
N LEU A 185 0.12 -6.93 20.66
CA LEU A 185 -1.24 -6.88 20.08
C LEU A 185 -2.30 -6.73 21.16
#